data_AF-A0A7J9N0B4-F1
#
_entry.id   AF-A0A7J9N0B4-F1
#
_cell.length_a   1.000
_cell.length_b   1.000
_cell.length_c   1.000
_cell.angle_alpha   90.00
_cell.angle_beta   90.00
_cell.angle_gamma   90.00
#
_symmetry.space_group_name_H-M   'P 1'
#
loop_
_entity.id
_entity.type
_entity.pdbx_description
1 polymer ?
#
loop_
_entity_poly.entity_id
_entity_poly.type
_entity_poly.pdbx_seq_one_letter_code
_entity_poly.pdbx_strand_id
1 'polypeptide(L)'
;MEMIRVYISQKHEIKVGDKIAGRHRNKWIISKILPRQDMPYLQDGRPVDMVFNPLGIPSRMNVEQLFECLLGLAGSLLNRYYRIAPFDERYE
;
A
#
# COMPACT_ATOMS: atom_id res chain seq x y z
N MET A 1 -41.18 -28.05 -6.86
CA MET A 1 -39.82 -28.23 -6.29
C MET A 1 -39.50 -26.98 -5.51
N GLU A 2 -39.33 -27.11 -4.19
CA GLU A 2 -38.93 -25.99 -3.33
C GLU A 2 -37.41 -25.80 -3.42
N MET A 3 -36.97 -24.55 -3.53
CA MET A 3 -35.56 -24.17 -3.60
C MET A 3 -35.15 -23.50 -2.28
N ILE A 4 -34.15 -24.05 -1.62
CA ILE A 4 -33.56 -23.45 -0.42
C ILE A 4 -32.23 -22.81 -0.81
N ARG A 5 -32.04 -21.53 -0.46
CA ARG A 5 -30.77 -20.81 -0.61
C ARG A 5 -30.20 -20.50 0.77
N VAL A 6 -28.95 -20.87 0.99
CA VAL A 6 -28.21 -20.56 2.23
C VAL A 6 -27.09 -19.59 1.88
N TYR A 7 -27.05 -18.48 2.60
CA TYR A 7 -26.00 -17.48 2.48
C TYR A 7 -25.09 -17.57 3.70
N ILE A 8 -23.79 -17.76 3.48
CA ILE A 8 -22.78 -17.82 4.54
C ILE A 8 -21.82 -16.66 4.31
N SER A 9 -21.53 -15.91 5.37
CA SER A 9 -20.51 -14.86 5.37
C SER A 9 -19.36 -15.25 6.30
N GLN A 10 -18.14 -14.93 5.88
CA GLN A 10 -16.92 -15.11 6.66
C GLN A 10 -16.09 -13.84 6.59
N LYS A 11 -15.56 -13.42 7.74
CA LYS A 11 -14.58 -12.33 7.83
C LYS A 11 -13.18 -12.95 7.76
N HIS A 12 -12.40 -12.55 6.76
CA HIS A 12 -11.02 -12.96 6.64
C HIS A 12 -10.09 -11.85 7.11
N GLU A 13 -9.22 -12.18 8.05
CA GLU A 13 -8.11 -11.32 8.46
C GLU A 13 -6.89 -11.54 7.57
N ILE A 14 -6.06 -10.50 7.44
CA ILE A 14 -4.82 -10.56 6.67
C ILE A 14 -3.87 -11.56 7.33
N LYS A 15 -3.30 -12.46 6.53
CA LYS A 15 -2.36 -13.48 6.99
C LYS A 15 -1.12 -13.57 6.10
N VAL A 16 -0.07 -14.19 6.64
CA VAL A 16 1.12 -14.55 5.88
C VAL A 16 0.71 -15.40 4.67
N GLY A 17 1.27 -15.10 3.51
CA GLY A 17 0.91 -15.74 2.23
C GLY A 17 -0.16 -14.99 1.42
N ASP A 18 -0.88 -14.04 2.02
CA ASP A 18 -1.81 -13.20 1.27
C ASP A 18 -1.04 -12.27 0.31
N LYS A 19 -1.69 -11.95 -0.81
CA LYS A 19 -1.12 -11.12 -1.88
C LYS A 19 -1.66 -9.70 -1.82
N ILE A 20 -0.76 -8.72 -1.81
CA ILE A 20 -1.07 -7.29 -1.86
C ILE A 20 -0.52 -6.72 -3.17
N ALA A 21 -1.20 -5.72 -3.74
CA ALA A 21 -0.75 -5.04 -4.95
C ALA A 21 -0.92 -3.52 -4.82
N GLY A 22 0.04 -2.79 -5.39
CA GLY A 22 -0.02 -1.34 -5.54
C GLY A 22 -0.59 -0.95 -6.90
N ARG A 23 -0.86 0.34 -7.08
CA ARG A 23 -1.41 0.89 -8.32
C ARG A 23 -0.41 0.84 -9.48
N HIS A 24 0.88 0.91 -9.18
CA HIS A 24 2.00 0.91 -10.14
C HIS A 24 2.51 -0.50 -10.50
N ARG A 25 1.57 -1.46 -10.68
CA ARG A 25 1.85 -2.84 -11.14
C ARG A 25 2.82 -3.65 -10.25
N ASN A 26 3.08 -3.21 -9.03
CA ASN A 26 3.82 -3.99 -8.04
C ASN A 26 2.91 -4.94 -7.25
N LYS A 27 3.39 -6.17 -7.04
CA LYS A 27 2.68 -7.23 -6.32
C LYS A 27 3.63 -7.86 -5.30
N TRP A 28 3.14 -8.06 -4.09
CA TRP A 28 3.90 -8.63 -2.97
C TRP A 28 3.09 -9.74 -2.31
N ILE A 29 3.79 -10.69 -1.71
CA ILE A 29 3.23 -11.67 -0.80
C ILE A 29 3.68 -11.28 0.60
N ILE A 30 2.78 -11.31 1.58
CA ILE A 30 3.14 -11.03 2.97
C ILE A 30 4.05 -12.14 3.47
N SER A 31 5.31 -11.81 3.73
CA SER A 31 6.33 -12.76 4.21
C SER A 31 6.29 -12.96 5.72
N LYS A 32 6.02 -11.88 6.48
CA LYS A 32 5.98 -11.89 7.93
C LYS A 32 5.09 -10.78 8.46
N ILE A 33 4.33 -11.07 9.51
CA ILE A 33 3.59 -10.08 10.30
C ILE A 33 4.36 -9.91 11.61
N LEU A 34 4.84 -8.70 11.87
CA LEU A 34 5.63 -8.37 13.07
C LEU A 34 4.75 -7.69 14.13
N PRO A 35 5.05 -7.89 15.42
CA PRO A 35 4.43 -7.09 16.46
C PRO A 35 4.97 -5.64 16.39
N ARG A 36 4.20 -4.67 16.90
CA ARG A 36 4.49 -3.24 16.71
C ARG A 36 5.87 -2.82 17.25
N GLN A 37 6.35 -3.45 18.33
CA GLN A 37 7.64 -3.18 18.94
C GLN A 37 8.85 -3.53 18.07
N ASP A 38 8.69 -4.45 17.12
CA ASP A 38 9.77 -4.90 16.25
C ASP A 38 9.80 -4.13 14.92
N MET A 39 8.85 -3.21 14.70
CA MET A 39 8.76 -2.41 13.48
C MET A 39 9.71 -1.20 13.54
N PRO A 40 10.23 -0.73 12.40
CA PRO A 40 10.94 0.55 12.34
C PRO A 40 10.06 1.71 12.82
N TYR A 41 10.68 2.66 13.52
CA TYR A 41 10.02 3.83 14.08
C TYR A 41 10.44 5.12 13.38
N LEU A 42 9.47 6.02 13.20
CA LEU A 42 9.69 7.40 12.80
C LEU A 42 10.27 8.22 13.97
N GLN A 43 10.78 9.41 13.66
CA GLN A 43 11.34 10.32 14.68
C GLN A 43 10.33 10.76 15.75
N ASP A 44 9.04 10.72 15.43
CA ASP A 44 7.94 11.02 16.36
C ASP A 44 7.49 9.81 17.19
N GLY A 45 8.19 8.67 17.08
CA GLY A 45 7.90 7.45 17.82
C GLY A 45 6.76 6.59 17.25
N ARG A 46 6.20 6.92 16.08
CA ARG A 46 5.20 6.07 15.41
C ARG A 46 5.88 4.93 14.65
N PRO A 47 5.44 3.67 14.80
CA PRO A 47 5.93 2.57 13.98
C PRO A 47 5.36 2.66 12.56
N VAL A 48 6.13 2.20 11.57
CA VAL A 48 5.64 2.07 10.18
C VAL A 48 4.65 0.92 10.05
N ASP A 49 3.72 1.01 9.11
CA ASP A 49 2.70 -0.04 8.90
C ASP A 49 3.22 -1.19 8.01
N MET A 50 4.08 -0.90 7.03
CA MET A 50 4.63 -1.88 6.08
C MET A 50 6.06 -1.52 5.66
N VAL A 51 6.86 -2.54 5.34
CA VAL A 51 8.23 -2.37 4.85
C VAL A 51 8.37 -3.08 3.50
N PHE A 52 8.82 -2.34 2.49
CA PHE A 52 9.07 -2.89 1.14
C PHE A 52 10.56 -3.06 0.88
N ASN A 53 10.91 -4.07 0.08
CA ASN A 53 12.27 -4.23 -0.43
C ASN A 53 12.54 -3.17 -1.53
N PRO A 54 13.54 -2.29 -1.38
CA PRO A 54 13.84 -1.24 -2.36
C PRO A 54 14.24 -1.79 -3.73
N LEU A 55 14.79 -3.02 -3.81
CA LEU A 55 15.22 -3.62 -5.07
C LEU A 55 14.08 -3.86 -6.07
N GLY A 56 12.83 -3.90 -5.58
CA GLY A 56 11.63 -4.07 -6.43
C GLY A 56 11.27 -2.84 -7.26
N ILE A 57 11.86 -1.67 -6.96
CA ILE A 57 11.53 -0.42 -7.64
C ILE A 57 12.42 -0.21 -8.90
N PRO A 58 13.76 -0.09 -8.79
CA PRO A 58 14.61 0.20 -9.94
C PRO A 58 14.52 -0.86 -11.05
N SER A 59 14.39 -2.14 -10.66
CA SER A 59 14.31 -3.27 -11.60
C SER A 59 13.08 -3.26 -12.50
N ARG A 60 12.03 -2.50 -12.14
CA ARG A 60 10.73 -2.50 -12.83
C ARG A 60 10.36 -1.14 -13.43
N MET A 61 11.24 -0.13 -13.29
CA MET A 61 11.01 1.24 -13.77
C MET A 61 9.70 1.88 -13.27
N ASN A 62 9.28 1.56 -12.05
CA ASN A 62 8.04 2.02 -11.41
C ASN A 62 8.31 3.19 -10.45
N VAL A 63 9.08 4.19 -10.90
CA VAL A 63 9.45 5.39 -10.13
C VAL A 63 8.24 6.13 -9.57
N GLU A 64 7.10 6.03 -10.24
CA GLU A 64 5.83 6.62 -9.84
C GLU A 64 5.40 6.19 -8.43
N GLN A 65 5.69 4.95 -8.01
CA GLN A 65 5.35 4.51 -6.65
C GLN A 65 6.16 5.29 -5.59
N LEU A 66 7.39 5.68 -5.92
CA LEU A 66 8.19 6.53 -5.03
C LEU A 66 7.58 7.94 -4.96
N PHE A 67 7.15 8.49 -6.09
CA PHE A 67 6.47 9.79 -6.11
C PHE A 67 5.13 9.78 -5.37
N GLU A 68 4.33 8.71 -5.50
CA GLU A 68 3.10 8.51 -4.74
C GLU A 68 3.39 8.49 -3.23
N CYS A 69 4.44 7.77 -2.81
CA CYS A 69 4.84 7.69 -1.40
C CYS A 69 5.30 9.06 -0.85
N LEU A 70 6.11 9.80 -1.62
CA LEU A 70 6.61 11.13 -1.22
C LEU A 70 5.47 12.14 -1.10
N LEU A 71 4.54 12.18 -2.06
CA LEU A 71 3.38 13.06 -2.00
C LEU A 71 2.42 12.66 -0.86
N GLY A 72 2.26 11.36 -0.62
CA GLY A 72 1.48 10.84 0.51
C GLY A 72 2.06 11.29 1.85
N LEU A 73 3.38 11.23 2.02
CA LEU A 73 4.07 11.74 3.20
C LEU A 73 3.84 13.24 3.38
N ALA A 74 4.02 14.05 2.33
CA ALA A 74 3.75 15.49 2.38
C ALA A 74 2.28 15.78 2.73
N GLY A 75 1.33 15.05 2.17
CA GLY A 75 -0.10 15.16 2.49
C GLY A 75 -0.42 14.81 3.94
N SER A 76 0.24 13.81 4.51
CA SER A 76 0.09 13.47 5.92
C SER A 76 0.57 14.57 6.86
N LEU A 77 1.67 15.25 6.49
CA LEU A 77 2.25 16.35 7.29
C LEU A 77 1.43 17.64 7.16
N LEU A 78 0.86 17.90 5.99
CA LEU A 78 0.07 19.11 5.70
C LEU A 78 -1.42 18.93 5.94
N ASN A 79 -1.86 17.72 6.32
CA ASN A 79 -3.26 17.33 6.44
C ASN A 79 -4.08 17.67 5.18
N ARG A 80 -3.57 17.27 4.01
CA ARG A 80 -4.18 17.53 2.69
C ARG A 80 -4.23 16.27 1.85
N TYR A 81 -5.27 16.21 1.02
CA TYR A 81 -5.43 15.20 0.00
C TYR A 81 -5.15 15.80 -1.38
N TYR A 82 -4.39 15.05 -2.19
CA TYR A 82 -4.02 15.46 -3.53
C TYR A 82 -4.71 14.59 -4.57
N ARG A 83 -5.12 15.23 -5.66
CA ARG A 83 -5.58 14.54 -6.86
C ARG A 83 -4.69 15.01 -8.01
N ILE A 84 -3.97 14.08 -8.62
CA ILE A 84 -3.11 14.36 -9.77
C ILE A 84 -3.86 13.87 -11.01
N ALA A 85 -3.94 14.73 -12.03
CA ALA A 85 -4.40 14.31 -13.35
C ALA A 85 -3.30 13.50 -14.04
N PRO A 86 -3.62 12.36 -14.69
CA PRO A 86 -2.67 11.69 -15.55
C PRO A 86 -2.17 12.66 -16.63
N PHE A 87 -0.86 12.79 -16.77
CA PHE A 87 -0.22 13.62 -17.81
C PHE A 87 -0.70 15.10 -17.82
N ASP A 88 -0.50 15.83 -16.71
CA ASP A 88 -0.67 17.29 -16.63
C ASP A 88 0.50 18.03 -17.31
N GLU A 89 0.81 17.65 -18.55
CA GLU A 89 1.71 18.41 -19.42
C GLU A 89 0.93 19.58 -20.00
N ARG A 90 0.80 20.66 -19.24
CA ARG A 90 0.45 21.96 -19.83
C ARG A 90 1.67 22.48 -20.57
N TYR A 91 1.71 22.19 -21.87
CA TYR A 91 2.54 22.92 -22.82
C TYR A 91 1.95 24.33 -22.95
N GLU A 92 2.43 25.26 -22.12
CA GLU A 92 2.41 26.70 -22.43
C GLU A 92 3.71 27.09 -23.14
#